data_AF-A0A379WNW4-F1
#
_entry.id   AF-A0A379WNW4-F1
#
_cell.length_a   1.000
_cell.length_b   1.000
_cell.length_c   1.000
_cell.angle_alpha   90.00
_cell.angle_beta   90.00
_cell.angle_gamma   90.00
#
_symmetry.space_group_name_H-M   'P 1'
#
loop_
_entity.id
_entity.type
_entity.pdbx_description
1 polymer ?
#
loop_
_entity_poly.entity_id
_entity_poly.type
_entity_poly.pdbx_seq_one_letter_code
_entity_poly.pdbx_strand_id
1 'polypeptide(L)' 'MICAVFLHALDQQGQLLKISEEVNAEPDLAAAANATGRIGDGAPALWFDNIRGFTDARVAMNTIGSWQNHAISLGFAA' A
#
# COMPACT_ATOMS: atom_id res chain seq x y z
N MET A 1 7.35 13.98 6.27
CA MET A 1 8.65 13.29 6.40
C MET A 1 8.51 11.86 6.94
N ILE A 2 7.60 11.59 7.90
CA ILE A 2 7.33 10.23 8.43
C ILE A 2 6.78 9.25 7.37
N CYS A 3 5.90 9.70 6.45
CA CYS A 3 5.25 8.79 5.49
C CYS A 3 6.20 8.18 4.44
N ALA A 4 7.23 8.91 4.00
CA ALA A 4 8.16 8.43 2.97
C ALA A 4 9.12 7.35 3.51
N VAL A 5 9.58 7.50 4.75
CA VAL A 5 10.46 6.52 5.41
C VAL A 5 9.72 5.20 5.63
N PHE A 6 8.45 5.27 6.07
CA PHE A 6 7.66 4.07 6.30
C PHE A 6 7.37 3.30 4.99
N LEU A 7 6.96 3.99 3.93
CA LEU A 7 6.75 3.35 2.63
C LEU A 7 8.03 2.73 2.07
N HIS A 8 9.19 3.37 2.29
CA HIS A 8 10.48 2.79 1.93
C HIS A 8 10.78 1.51 2.73
N ALA A 9 10.52 1.50 4.04
CA ALA A 9 10.70 0.31 4.87
C ALA A 9 9.79 -0.85 4.45
N LEU A 10 8.53 -0.55 4.10
CA LEU A 10 7.60 -1.54 3.53
C LEU A 10 8.15 -2.12 2.21
N ASP A 11 8.67 -1.27 1.32
CA ASP A 11 9.27 -1.69 0.04
C ASP A 11 10.49 -2.59 0.26
N GLN A 12 11.40 -2.21 1.17
CA GLN A 12 12.59 -3.00 1.49
C GLN A 12 12.26 -4.38 2.09
N GLN A 13 11.15 -4.49 2.81
CA GLN A 13 10.72 -5.74 3.44
C GLN A 13 9.68 -6.51 2.60
N GLY A 14 9.45 -6.13 1.34
CA GLY A 14 8.52 -6.83 0.45
C GLY A 14 7.05 -6.71 0.88
N GLN A 15 6.73 -5.71 1.69
CA GLN A 15 5.38 -5.41 2.18
C GLN A 15 4.74 -4.21 1.47
N LEU A 16 5.30 -3.75 0.35
CA LEU A 16 4.68 -2.77 -0.53
C LEU A 16 4.50 -3.34 -1.94
N LEU A 17 3.25 -3.54 -2.35
CA LEU A 17 2.90 -3.88 -3.73
C LEU A 17 2.65 -2.60 -4.53
N LYS A 18 3.48 -2.37 -5.54
CA LYS A 18 3.36 -1.22 -6.47
C LYS A 18 2.53 -1.60 -7.68
N ILE A 19 1.51 -0.80 -7.97
CA ILE A 19 0.56 -0.96 -9.05
C ILE A 19 0.67 0.27 -9.94
N SER A 20 1.26 0.07 -11.13
CA SER A 20 1.52 1.15 -12.10
C SER A 20 0.65 1.08 -13.36
N GLU A 21 -0.25 0.09 -13.43
CA GLU A 21 -1.33 0.12 -14.41
C GLU A 21 -2.28 1.29 -14.14
N GLU A 22 -2.86 1.87 -15.20
CA GLU A 22 -3.84 2.96 -15.03
C GLU A 22 -5.11 2.40 -14.37
N VAL A 23 -5.47 2.96 -13.22
CA VAL A 23 -6.69 2.61 -12.48
C VAL A 23 -7.62 3.80 -12.37
N ASN A 24 -8.92 3.54 -12.27
CA ASN A 24 -9.88 4.56 -11.87
C ASN A 24 -9.81 4.75 -10.35
N ALA A 25 -10.00 6.00 -9.88
CA ALA A 25 -10.05 6.27 -8.45
C ALA A 25 -11.17 5.47 -7.75
N GLU A 26 -12.33 5.37 -8.40
CA GLU A 26 -13.40 4.44 -8.07
C GLU A 26 -13.83 3.73 -9.36
N PRO A 27 -14.15 2.43 -9.32
CA PRO A 27 -14.23 1.56 -8.13
C PRO A 27 -12.91 0.84 -7.77
N ASP A 28 -11.85 1.03 -8.55
CA ASP A 28 -10.70 0.12 -8.55
C ASP A 28 -9.90 0.17 -7.25
N LEU A 29 -9.66 1.36 -6.69
CA LEU A 29 -8.96 1.51 -5.40
C LEU A 29 -9.71 0.82 -4.26
N ALA A 30 -11.04 1.01 -4.19
CA ALA A 30 -11.88 0.39 -3.18
C ALA A 30 -11.91 -1.14 -3.33
N ALA A 31 -11.99 -1.64 -4.57
CA ALA A 31 -11.96 -3.07 -4.85
C ALA A 31 -10.61 -3.70 -4.44
N ALA A 32 -9.50 -3.05 -4.76
CA ALA A 32 -8.17 -3.52 -4.39
C ALA A 32 -7.98 -3.55 -2.87
N ALA A 33 -8.35 -2.49 -2.15
CA ALA A 33 -8.27 -2.47 -0.69
C ALA A 33 -9.13 -3.55 -0.03
N ASN A 34 -10.35 -3.76 -0.55
CA ASN A 34 -11.26 -4.81 -0.10
C ASN A 34 -10.72 -6.22 -0.37
N ALA A 35 -10.05 -6.44 -1.51
CA ALA A 35 -9.40 -7.71 -1.82
C ALA A 35 -8.20 -7.97 -0.90
N THR A 36 -7.35 -6.96 -0.71
CA THR A 36 -6.16 -7.05 0.14
C THR A 36 -6.53 -7.33 1.60
N GLY A 37 -7.58 -6.71 2.13
CA GLY A 37 -8.08 -7.00 3.49
C GLY A 37 -8.53 -8.45 3.70
N ARG A 38 -8.77 -9.23 2.64
CA ARG A 38 -9.12 -10.66 2.71
C ARG A 38 -7.92 -11.61 2.64
N ILE A 39 -6.72 -11.11 2.36
CA ILE A 39 -5.49 -11.93 2.29
C ILE A 39 -5.06 -12.39 3.70
N GLY A 40 -5.42 -11.65 4.75
CA GLY A 40 -5.11 -11.96 6.13
C GLY A 40 -3.81 -11.32 6.63
N ASP A 41 -3.18 -11.93 7.64
CA ASP A 41 -2.13 -11.29 8.44
C ASP A 41 -0.90 -10.84 7.64
N GLY A 42 -0.63 -11.41 6.45
CA GLY A 42 0.51 -11.05 5.60
C GLY A 42 0.19 -10.10 4.45
N ALA A 43 -0.99 -9.44 4.47
CA ALA A 43 -1.43 -8.60 3.38
C ALA A 43 -0.48 -7.39 3.15
N PRO A 44 0.00 -7.17 1.91
CA PRO A 44 0.91 -6.06 1.65
C PRO A 44 0.16 -4.71 1.70
N ALA A 45 0.91 -3.63 1.90
CA ALA A 45 0.44 -2.30 1.55
C ALA A 45 0.31 -2.17 0.02
N LEU A 46 -0.63 -1.37 -0.44
CA LEU A 46 -0.82 -1.06 -1.86
C LEU A 46 -0.31 0.34 -2.17
N TRP A 47 0.35 0.50 -3.31
CA TRP A 47 0.79 1.78 -3.83
C TRP A 47 0.35 1.95 -5.28
N PHE A 48 -0.48 2.96 -5.53
CA PHE A 48 -0.95 3.33 -6.86
C PHE A 48 -0.28 4.64 -7.29
N ASP A 49 0.34 4.66 -8.46
CA ASP A 49 0.99 5.84 -9.02
C ASP A 49 0.44 6.29 -10.40
N ASN A 50 -0.57 5.59 -10.92
CA ASN A 50 -1.21 5.92 -12.19
C ASN A 50 -2.74 5.90 -12.05
N ILE A 51 -3.31 7.02 -11.60
CA ILE A 51 -4.75 7.15 -11.34
C ILE A 51 -5.37 8.04 -12.41
N ARG A 52 -6.32 7.48 -13.16
CA ARG A 52 -7.00 8.15 -14.26
C ARG A 52 -7.60 9.48 -13.81
N GLY A 53 -7.32 10.53 -14.59
CA GLY A 53 -7.82 11.88 -14.31
C GLY A 53 -6.97 12.68 -13.32
N PHE A 54 -5.87 12.12 -12.80
CA PHE A 54 -4.92 12.80 -11.94
C PHE A 54 -3.52 12.77 -12.54
N THR A 55 -2.76 13.86 -12.40
CA THR A 55 -1.44 14.01 -13.06
C THR A 55 -0.25 13.56 -12.20
N ASP A 56 -0.33 13.71 -10.88
CA ASP A 56 0.75 13.33 -9.93
C ASP A 56 0.18 12.83 -8.59
N ALA A 57 -1.05 12.30 -8.63
CA ALA A 57 -1.66 11.72 -7.45
C ALA A 57 -1.10 10.32 -7.23
N ARG A 58 -0.70 10.05 -5.99
CA ARG A 58 -0.31 8.71 -5.53
C ARG A 58 -1.16 8.35 -4.32
N VAL A 59 -1.60 7.11 -4.27
CA VAL A 59 -2.43 6.61 -3.18
C VAL A 59 -1.76 5.39 -2.57
N ALA A 60 -1.54 5.46 -1.26
CA ALA A 60 -1.12 4.31 -0.45
C ALA A 60 -2.30 3.82 0.37
N MET A 61 -2.58 2.52 0.33
CA MET A 61 -3.67 1.89 1.08
C MET A 61 -3.18 0.64 1.80
N ASN A 62 -3.96 0.16 2.76
CA ASN A 62 -3.64 -1.04 3.54
C ASN A 62 -2.28 -0.97 4.28
N THR A 63 -1.76 0.23 4.53
CA THR A 63 -0.41 0.43 5.09
C THR A 63 -0.25 -0.05 6.52
N ILE A 64 -1.35 -0.26 7.24
CA ILE A 64 -1.40 -0.88 8.58
C ILE A 64 -2.44 -2.01 8.61
N GLY A 65 -2.74 -2.62 7.47
CA GLY A 65 -3.76 -3.67 7.36
C GLY A 65 -3.26 -5.07 7.70
N SER A 66 -2.05 -5.19 8.25
CA SER A 66 -1.37 -6.47 8.50
C SER A 66 -0.46 -6.34 9.73
N TRP A 67 -0.26 -7.42 10.50
CA TRP A 67 0.60 -7.38 11.70
C TRP A 67 2.06 -7.11 11.34
N GLN A 68 2.52 -7.62 10.20
CA GLN A 68 3.83 -7.37 9.63
C GLN A 68 4.01 -5.86 9.36
N ASN A 69 3.01 -5.20 8.76
CA ASN A 69 3.07 -3.76 8.52
C ASN A 69 3.07 -2.95 9.82
N HIS A 70 2.32 -3.40 10.84
CA HIS A 70 2.40 -2.83 12.18
C HIS A 70 3.81 -2.93 12.76
N ALA A 71 4.46 -4.09 12.70
CA ALA A 71 5.84 -4.28 13.16
C ALA A 71 6.83 -3.35 12.44
N ILE A 72 6.73 -3.24 11.12
CA ILE A 72 7.57 -2.36 10.29
C ILE A 72 7.36 -0.89 10.67
N SER A 73 6.12 -0.46 10.94
CA SER A 73 5.81 0.91 11.36
C SER A 73 6.48 1.31 12.68
N LEU A 74 6.77 0.32 13.52
CA LEU A 74 7.44 0.47 14.81
C LEU A 74 8.97 0.30 14.71
N GLY A 75 9.49 0.02 13.51
CA GLY A 75 10.92 -0.16 13.26
C GLY A 75 11.44 -1.57 13.51
N PHE A 76 10.56 -2.57 13.61
CA PHE A 76 10.96 -3.98 13.68
C PHE A 76 11.13 -4.58 12.29
N ALA A 77 11.96 -5.63 12.19
CA ALA A 77 11.96 -6.51 11.03
C ALA A 77 10.74 -7.44 11.10
N ALA A 78 10.00 -7.54 10.00
CA ALA A 78 8.86 -8.45 9.84
C ALA A 78 9.32 -9.90 9.64
#